data_AF-A0A2E0A2I7-F1
#
_entry.id   AF-A0A2E0A2I7-F1
#
_cell.length_a   1.000
_cell.length_b   1.000
_cell.length_c   1.000
_cell.angle_alpha   90.00
_cell.angle_beta   90.00
_cell.angle_gamma   90.00
#
_symmetry.space_group_name_H-M   'P 1'
#
loop_
_entity.id
_entity.type
_entity.pdbx_description
1 polymer ?
#
loop_
_entity_poly.entity_id
_entity_poly.type
_entity_poly.pdbx_seq_one_letter_code
_entity_poly.pdbx_strand_id
1 'polypeptide(L)'
;MDLTQYQDAIRTSVAQALAEDIGTGDITAQLIPESQQGHARIISREQAVIAGRPWVDEVFRQVDPAVEVVWLVKEGEQVSENQVLFELKGKSRSLLTGERCALNFLQTLSGTATLCRHYADLVAGTQVKLLDTRKTLPGLRIAQKYAVTQGGCFNHRIGLYDAFLIKENHIMAAGSISAAVAEARRIAADKPVEVEVETFTQLDEAIAAADIIMLDNFTPADMITAVAHTRKLSAGRIKLEASGGINRDTLRQYAETGVDYISIGALTKDCRAVDLSMRMVTPD
;
A
#
# COMPACT_ATOMS: atom_id res chain seq x y z
N MET A 1 -3.43 3.18 -8.01
CA MET A 1 -4.74 2.63 -7.59
C MET A 1 -5.80 3.69 -7.81
N ASP A 2 -6.89 3.41 -8.52
CA ASP A 2 -8.01 4.37 -8.66
C ASP A 2 -8.82 4.42 -7.36
N LEU A 3 -8.98 5.62 -6.80
CA LEU A 3 -9.69 5.87 -5.55
C LEU A 3 -11.18 6.20 -5.74
N THR A 4 -11.69 6.25 -6.96
CA THR A 4 -13.10 6.61 -7.25
C THR A 4 -14.09 5.73 -6.49
N GLN A 5 -13.82 4.42 -6.43
CA GLN A 5 -14.67 3.46 -5.69
C GLN A 5 -14.38 3.40 -4.18
N TYR A 6 -13.41 4.16 -3.68
CA TYR A 6 -12.94 4.09 -2.29
C TYR A 6 -13.16 5.39 -1.50
N GLN A 7 -13.95 6.31 -2.04
CA GLN A 7 -14.25 7.58 -1.37
C GLN A 7 -14.84 7.36 0.04
N ASP A 8 -15.73 6.38 0.20
CA ASP A 8 -16.28 6.04 1.52
C ASP A 8 -15.22 5.58 2.52
N ALA A 9 -14.25 4.77 2.06
CA ALA A 9 -13.16 4.32 2.93
C ALA A 9 -12.30 5.50 3.42
N ILE A 10 -12.03 6.49 2.55
CA ILE A 10 -11.30 7.71 2.91
C ILE A 10 -12.11 8.49 3.96
N ARG A 11 -13.37 8.82 3.65
CA ARG A 11 -14.27 9.58 4.54
C ARG A 11 -14.39 8.94 5.91
N THR A 12 -14.64 7.63 5.96
CA THR A 12 -14.78 6.89 7.22
C THR A 12 -13.48 6.86 8.01
N SER A 13 -12.34 6.60 7.37
CA SER A 13 -11.04 6.56 8.08
C SER A 13 -10.68 7.91 8.69
N VAL A 14 -10.93 9.00 7.96
CA VAL A 14 -10.69 10.37 8.44
C VAL A 14 -11.66 10.72 9.57
N ALA A 15 -12.94 10.40 9.43
CA ALA A 15 -13.93 10.68 10.47
C ALA A 15 -13.60 9.96 11.79
N GLN A 16 -13.12 8.72 11.71
CA GLN A 16 -12.67 7.95 12.88
C GLN A 16 -11.45 8.61 13.54
N ALA A 17 -10.44 9.00 12.77
CA ALA A 17 -9.25 9.65 13.29
C ALA A 17 -9.54 11.03 13.90
N LEU A 18 -10.43 11.81 13.29
CA LEU A 18 -10.87 13.09 13.84
C LEU A 18 -11.70 12.91 15.11
N ALA A 19 -12.58 11.91 15.17
CA ALA A 19 -13.36 11.63 16.37
C ALA A 19 -12.48 11.20 17.56
N GLU A 20 -11.41 10.46 17.29
CA GLU A 20 -10.39 10.08 18.28
C GLU A 20 -9.68 11.32 18.86
N ASP A 21 -9.24 12.24 17.99
CA ASP A 21 -8.38 13.37 18.38
C ASP A 21 -9.17 14.57 18.94
N ILE A 22 -10.34 14.87 18.36
CA ILE A 22 -11.14 16.04 18.74
C ILE A 22 -12.00 15.74 19.98
N GLY A 23 -12.61 14.55 20.07
CA GLY A 23 -13.53 14.21 21.15
C GLY A 23 -14.63 15.25 21.36
N THR A 24 -14.60 15.96 22.49
CA THR A 24 -15.57 17.03 22.82
C THR A 24 -15.17 18.42 22.32
N GLY A 25 -13.96 18.57 21.75
CA GLY A 25 -13.45 19.80 21.17
C GLY A 25 -11.98 20.07 21.51
N ASP A 26 -11.33 20.88 20.68
CA ASP A 26 -9.95 21.35 20.90
C ASP A 26 -9.93 22.56 21.85
N ILE A 27 -9.70 22.30 23.14
CA ILE A 27 -9.66 23.34 24.17
C ILE A 27 -8.46 24.27 24.05
N THR A 28 -7.37 23.83 23.41
CA THR A 28 -6.15 24.63 23.27
C THR A 28 -6.31 25.62 22.11
N ALA A 29 -6.94 25.23 21.00
CA ALA A 29 -7.29 26.15 19.92
C ALA A 29 -8.24 27.27 20.38
N GLN A 30 -9.04 27.06 21.44
CA GLN A 30 -9.94 28.10 21.97
C GLN A 30 -9.21 29.33 22.52
N LEU A 31 -7.91 29.23 22.81
CA LEU A 31 -7.06 30.37 23.19
C LEU A 31 -6.93 31.42 22.08
N ILE A 32 -7.17 31.03 20.83
CA ILE A 32 -7.06 31.88 19.64
C ILE A 32 -8.44 32.47 19.32
N PRO A 33 -8.62 33.74 18.93
CA PRO A 33 -9.92 34.26 18.51
C PRO A 33 -10.53 33.47 17.34
N GLU A 34 -11.84 33.27 17.33
CA GLU A 34 -12.54 32.48 16.29
C GLU A 34 -12.37 33.08 14.88
N SER A 35 -12.27 34.40 14.77
CA SER A 35 -12.09 35.12 13.51
C SER A 35 -10.64 35.15 13.02
N GLN A 36 -9.67 34.75 13.86
CA GLN A 36 -8.24 34.85 13.54
C GLN A 36 -7.91 33.96 12.34
N GLN A 37 -7.48 34.60 11.24
CA GLN A 37 -6.96 33.89 10.08
C GLN A 37 -5.51 33.47 10.33
N GLY A 38 -5.13 32.35 9.72
CA GLY A 38 -3.80 31.77 9.79
C GLY A 38 -3.35 31.25 8.43
N HIS A 39 -2.03 31.13 8.31
CA HIS A 39 -1.34 30.51 7.19
C HIS A 39 -0.32 29.55 7.78
N ALA A 40 -0.26 28.32 7.25
CA ALA A 40 0.70 27.32 7.67
C ALA A 40 1.41 26.69 6.46
N ARG A 41 2.65 26.26 6.68
CA ARG A 41 3.44 25.48 5.73
C ARG A 41 3.74 24.11 6.34
N ILE A 42 3.61 23.07 5.55
CA ILE A 42 4.02 21.72 5.93
C ILE A 42 5.29 21.37 5.16
N ILE A 43 6.31 20.95 5.89
CA ILE A 43 7.62 20.59 5.35
C ILE A 43 7.96 19.13 5.65
N SER A 44 8.77 18.52 4.78
CA SER A 44 9.46 17.26 5.11
C SER A 44 10.74 17.54 5.88
N ARG A 45 11.08 16.71 6.88
CA ARG A 45 12.36 16.77 7.61
C ARG A 45 13.34 15.68 7.17
N GLU A 46 12.96 14.86 6.22
CA GLU A 46 13.83 13.87 5.59
C GLU A 46 13.45 13.69 4.12
N GLN A 47 14.25 12.91 3.38
CA GLN A 47 13.88 12.50 2.02
C GLN A 47 12.71 11.53 2.08
N ALA A 48 11.72 11.73 1.21
CA ALA A 48 10.52 10.90 1.20
C ALA A 48 9.86 10.85 -0.17
N VAL A 49 9.03 9.84 -0.39
CA VAL A 49 8.00 9.84 -1.44
C VAL A 49 6.68 10.25 -0.80
N ILE A 50 6.07 11.32 -1.30
CA ILE A 50 4.83 11.84 -0.74
C ILE A 50 3.64 11.02 -1.21
N ALA A 51 2.88 10.51 -0.24
CA ALA A 51 1.62 9.81 -0.49
C ALA A 51 0.57 10.12 0.58
N GLY A 52 -0.67 10.40 0.17
CA GLY A 52 -1.80 10.58 1.09
C GLY A 52 -2.57 11.90 0.95
N ARG A 53 -2.40 12.62 -0.16
CA ARG A 53 -3.11 13.88 -0.42
C ARG A 53 -4.63 13.77 -0.25
N PRO A 54 -5.32 12.71 -0.76
CA PRO A 54 -6.77 12.57 -0.58
C PRO A 54 -7.22 12.51 0.89
N TRP A 55 -6.39 11.98 1.79
CA TRP A 55 -6.72 11.93 3.22
C TRP A 55 -6.53 13.28 3.89
N VAL A 56 -5.47 14.02 3.55
CA VAL A 56 -5.24 15.38 4.05
C VAL A 56 -6.34 16.33 3.58
N ASP A 57 -6.70 16.27 2.30
CA ASP A 57 -7.79 17.09 1.74
C ASP A 57 -9.11 16.77 2.45
N GLU A 58 -9.39 15.49 2.69
CA GLU A 58 -10.58 15.04 3.41
C GLU A 58 -10.59 15.47 4.88
N VAL A 59 -9.44 15.48 5.56
CA VAL A 59 -9.30 15.99 6.94
C VAL A 59 -9.78 17.43 7.02
N PHE A 60 -9.23 18.31 6.20
CA PHE A 60 -9.62 19.73 6.23
C PHE A 60 -11.05 19.94 5.73
N ARG A 61 -11.53 19.14 4.76
CA ARG A 61 -12.94 19.18 4.35
C ARG A 61 -13.91 18.85 5.48
N GLN A 62 -13.56 17.92 6.38
CA GLN A 62 -14.39 17.55 7.53
C GLN A 62 -14.25 18.53 8.70
N VAL A 63 -13.04 19.05 8.95
CA VAL A 63 -12.77 20.01 10.03
C VAL A 63 -13.38 21.37 9.73
N ASP A 64 -13.08 21.93 8.55
CA ASP A 64 -13.56 23.22 8.10
C ASP A 64 -13.42 23.33 6.57
N PRO A 65 -14.52 23.20 5.80
CA PRO A 65 -14.47 23.25 4.34
C PRO A 65 -14.03 24.60 3.77
N ALA A 66 -13.89 25.65 4.59
CA ALA A 66 -13.31 26.92 4.17
C ALA A 66 -11.77 26.94 4.21
N VAL A 67 -11.13 25.92 4.77
CA VAL A 67 -9.66 25.79 4.73
C VAL A 67 -9.21 25.45 3.31
N GLU A 68 -8.35 26.30 2.76
CA GLU A 68 -7.70 26.07 1.47
C GLU A 68 -6.44 25.23 1.67
N VAL A 69 -6.33 24.10 0.96
CA VAL A 69 -5.15 23.24 0.91
C VAL A 69 -4.44 23.42 -0.44
N VAL A 70 -3.26 24.04 -0.42
CA VAL A 70 -2.49 24.36 -1.64
C VAL A 70 -1.27 23.44 -1.74
N TRP A 71 -1.40 22.38 -2.54
CA TRP A 71 -0.31 21.44 -2.77
C TRP A 71 0.78 22.02 -3.69
N LEU A 72 2.03 21.92 -3.25
CA LEU A 72 3.22 22.31 -4.00
C LEU A 72 3.95 21.10 -4.61
N VAL A 73 3.58 19.89 -4.20
CA VAL A 73 4.12 18.61 -4.69
C VAL A 73 3.03 17.68 -5.19
N LYS A 74 3.38 16.79 -6.11
CA LYS A 74 2.47 15.77 -6.65
C LYS A 74 2.42 14.53 -5.78
N GLU A 75 1.34 13.77 -5.92
CA GLU A 75 1.29 12.39 -5.42
C GLU A 75 2.41 11.54 -6.04
N GLY A 76 3.10 10.75 -5.22
CA GLY A 76 4.25 9.94 -5.64
C GLY A 76 5.53 10.72 -5.91
N GLU A 77 5.57 12.02 -5.65
CA GLU A 77 6.77 12.84 -5.85
C GLU A 77 7.81 12.55 -4.76
N GLN A 78 9.08 12.42 -5.17
CA GLN A 78 10.22 12.38 -4.26
C GLN A 78 10.59 13.80 -3.83
N VAL A 79 10.71 14.01 -2.51
CA VAL A 79 11.01 15.30 -1.91
C VAL A 79 12.29 15.23 -1.07
N SER A 80 12.93 16.38 -0.91
CA SER A 80 14.12 16.53 -0.07
C SER A 80 13.77 17.05 1.32
N GLU A 81 14.73 16.94 2.25
CA GLU A 81 14.65 17.57 3.55
C GLU A 81 14.41 19.09 3.43
N ASN A 82 13.58 19.64 4.32
CA ASN A 82 13.10 21.02 4.39
C ASN A 82 12.27 21.50 3.19
N GLN A 83 11.92 20.62 2.24
CA GLN A 83 11.03 20.98 1.13
C GLN A 83 9.60 21.22 1.64
N VAL A 84 8.99 22.33 1.20
CA VAL A 84 7.58 22.63 1.47
C VAL A 84 6.70 21.74 0.58
N LEU A 85 5.75 21.05 1.21
CA LEU A 85 4.87 20.07 0.56
C LEU A 85 3.55 20.71 0.16
N PHE A 86 2.92 21.42 1.10
CA PHE A 86 1.68 22.14 0.90
C PHE A 86 1.55 23.26 1.91
N GLU A 87 0.67 24.20 1.58
CA GLU A 87 0.28 25.30 2.45
C GLU A 87 -1.19 25.18 2.82
N LEU A 88 -1.54 25.74 3.99
CA LEU A 88 -2.91 25.82 4.48
C LEU A 88 -3.28 27.26 4.76
N LYS A 89 -4.47 27.70 4.34
CA LYS A 89 -5.01 29.02 4.63
C LYS A 89 -6.43 28.90 5.16
N GLY A 90 -6.75 29.63 6.24
CA GLY A 90 -8.08 29.63 6.83
C GLY A 90 -8.07 30.06 8.30
N LYS A 91 -9.12 29.71 9.04
CA LYS A 91 -9.18 29.99 10.49
C LYS A 91 -8.04 29.26 11.21
N SER A 92 -7.29 29.98 12.05
CA SER A 92 -6.15 29.42 12.80
C SER A 92 -6.57 28.23 13.69
N ARG A 93 -7.77 28.28 14.27
CA ARG A 93 -8.33 27.15 15.03
C ARG A 93 -8.45 25.90 14.17
N SER A 94 -9.06 26.02 12.99
CA SER A 94 -9.27 24.91 12.06
C SER A 94 -7.96 24.30 11.57
N LEU A 95 -6.94 25.14 11.30
CA LEU A 95 -5.61 24.67 10.89
C LEU A 95 -4.96 23.80 11.97
N LEU A 96 -4.98 24.27 13.22
CA LEU A 96 -4.37 23.59 14.36
C LEU A 96 -5.13 22.31 14.74
N THR A 97 -6.46 22.35 14.74
CA THR A 97 -7.30 21.18 15.03
C THR A 97 -7.13 20.08 13.96
N GLY A 98 -6.97 20.44 12.68
CA GLY A 98 -6.74 19.46 11.61
C GLY A 98 -5.30 18.94 11.50
N GLU A 99 -4.33 19.62 12.11
CA GLU A 99 -2.89 19.36 11.92
C GLU A 99 -2.52 17.91 12.19
N ARG A 100 -2.82 17.40 13.39
CA ARG A 100 -2.29 16.13 13.85
C ARG A 100 -2.85 14.98 13.03
N CYS A 101 -4.15 15.00 12.77
CA CYS A 101 -4.82 14.03 11.92
C CYS A 101 -4.24 14.04 10.48
N ALA A 102 -4.13 15.21 9.86
CA ALA A 102 -3.57 15.35 8.50
C ALA A 102 -2.13 14.84 8.42
N LEU A 103 -1.26 15.25 9.36
CA LEU A 103 0.13 14.81 9.38
C LEU A 103 0.24 13.31 9.66
N ASN A 104 -0.53 12.75 10.59
CA ASN A 104 -0.48 11.31 10.88
C ASN A 104 -0.80 10.46 9.64
N PHE A 105 -1.82 10.82 8.85
CA PHE A 105 -2.10 10.16 7.58
C PHE A 105 -0.93 10.34 6.60
N LEU A 106 -0.52 11.57 6.33
CA LEU A 106 0.50 11.86 5.33
C LEU A 106 1.84 11.20 5.67
N GLN A 107 2.27 11.25 6.93
CA GLN A 107 3.51 10.63 7.42
C GLN A 107 3.48 9.10 7.26
N THR A 108 2.37 8.47 7.64
CA THR A 108 2.20 7.00 7.59
C THR A 108 2.21 6.50 6.15
N LEU A 109 1.46 7.17 5.27
CA LEU A 109 1.32 6.79 3.88
C LEU A 109 2.58 7.13 3.08
N SER A 110 3.18 8.29 3.31
CA SER A 110 4.48 8.63 2.71
C SER A 110 5.58 7.67 3.18
N GLY A 111 5.54 7.19 4.42
CA GLY A 111 6.45 6.14 4.91
C GLY A 111 6.32 4.83 4.12
N THR A 112 5.09 4.39 3.88
CA THR A 112 4.78 3.21 3.04
C THR A 112 5.29 3.41 1.61
N ALA A 113 5.01 4.57 0.99
CA ALA A 113 5.45 4.87 -0.38
C ALA A 113 6.98 4.97 -0.51
N THR A 114 7.63 5.57 0.49
CA THR A 114 9.10 5.70 0.55
C THR A 114 9.77 4.32 0.63
N LEU A 115 9.24 3.44 1.48
CA LEU A 115 9.72 2.05 1.55
C LEU A 115 9.51 1.31 0.22
N CYS A 116 8.34 1.47 -0.39
CA CYS A 116 8.05 0.86 -1.70
C CYS A 116 9.02 1.34 -2.79
N ARG A 117 9.32 2.63 -2.85
CA ARG A 117 10.32 3.19 -3.79
C ARG A 117 11.68 2.57 -3.59
N HIS A 118 12.15 2.49 -2.34
CA HIS A 118 13.42 1.84 -2.03
C HIS A 118 13.47 0.39 -2.56
N TYR A 119 12.42 -0.39 -2.34
CA TYR A 119 12.33 -1.76 -2.83
C TYR A 119 12.25 -1.85 -4.36
N ALA A 120 11.49 -0.95 -5.00
CA ALA A 120 11.40 -0.87 -6.45
C ALA A 120 12.76 -0.52 -7.09
N ASP A 121 13.58 0.31 -6.43
CA ASP A 121 14.95 0.63 -6.89
C ASP A 121 15.87 -0.59 -6.87
N LEU A 122 15.77 -1.45 -5.85
CA LEU A 122 16.60 -2.65 -5.73
C LEU A 122 16.41 -3.61 -6.90
N VAL A 123 15.20 -3.70 -7.45
CA VAL A 123 14.86 -4.58 -8.57
C VAL A 123 14.85 -3.87 -9.93
N ALA A 124 15.32 -2.61 -9.99
CA ALA A 124 15.42 -1.88 -11.25
C ALA A 124 16.28 -2.64 -12.28
N GLY A 125 15.82 -2.65 -13.53
CA GLY A 125 16.43 -3.40 -14.63
C GLY A 125 15.95 -4.86 -14.75
N THR A 126 15.12 -5.34 -13.82
CA THR A 126 14.41 -6.62 -13.95
C THR A 126 12.99 -6.40 -14.47
N GLN A 127 12.29 -7.48 -14.81
CA GLN A 127 10.87 -7.44 -15.22
C GLN A 127 9.89 -7.72 -14.06
N VAL A 128 10.40 -8.00 -12.86
CA VAL A 128 9.58 -8.40 -11.72
C VAL A 128 8.73 -7.22 -11.23
N LYS A 129 7.53 -7.52 -10.76
CA LYS A 129 6.67 -6.56 -10.06
C LYS A 129 6.59 -6.91 -8.58
N LEU A 130 6.88 -5.93 -7.73
CA LEU A 130 6.76 -6.10 -6.29
C LEU A 130 5.32 -5.87 -5.85
N LEU A 131 4.74 -6.87 -5.21
CA LEU A 131 3.36 -6.85 -4.74
C LEU A 131 3.31 -6.60 -3.23
N ASP A 132 2.32 -5.82 -2.80
CA ASP A 132 1.93 -5.76 -1.39
C ASP A 132 1.22 -7.05 -0.93
N THR A 133 0.67 -7.04 0.29
CA THR A 133 -0.11 -8.16 0.82
C THR A 133 -1.33 -7.66 1.59
N ARG A 134 -2.07 -8.60 2.21
CA ARG A 134 -3.12 -8.27 3.20
C ARG A 134 -2.58 -8.02 4.62
N LYS A 135 -1.26 -8.10 4.83
CA LYS A 135 -0.57 -7.77 6.09
C LYS A 135 -0.47 -6.25 6.23
N THR A 136 -1.61 -5.61 6.43
CA THR A 136 -1.77 -4.16 6.51
C THR A 136 -2.18 -3.75 7.92
N LEU A 137 -1.97 -2.49 8.28
CA LEU A 137 -2.54 -1.90 9.48
C LEU A 137 -4.07 -2.04 9.46
N PRO A 138 -4.70 -2.44 10.58
CA PRO A 138 -6.15 -2.51 10.69
C PRO A 138 -6.80 -1.16 10.36
N GLY A 139 -7.89 -1.15 9.59
CA GLY A 139 -8.58 0.07 9.15
C GLY A 139 -7.92 0.83 7.99
N LEU A 140 -6.62 0.68 7.77
CA LEU A 140 -5.86 1.47 6.79
C LEU A 140 -5.50 0.74 5.50
N ARG A 141 -6.12 -0.42 5.22
CA ARG A 141 -5.76 -1.25 4.05
C ARG A 141 -5.78 -0.48 2.73
N ILE A 142 -6.89 0.20 2.43
CA ILE A 142 -7.03 0.98 1.19
C ILE A 142 -5.96 2.08 1.12
N ALA A 143 -5.71 2.76 2.22
CA ALA A 143 -4.73 3.83 2.30
C ALA A 143 -3.31 3.33 2.04
N GLN A 144 -2.92 2.22 2.69
CA GLN A 144 -1.60 1.62 2.47
C GLN A 144 -1.43 1.05 1.07
N LYS A 145 -2.46 0.36 0.53
CA LYS A 145 -2.44 -0.12 -0.86
C LYS A 145 -2.38 1.03 -1.88
N TYR A 146 -2.98 2.17 -1.57
CA TYR A 146 -2.81 3.36 -2.38
C TYR A 146 -1.35 3.86 -2.34
N ALA A 147 -0.78 3.99 -1.14
CA ALA A 147 0.60 4.42 -0.95
C ALA A 147 1.63 3.49 -1.61
N VAL A 148 1.40 2.17 -1.59
CA VAL A 148 2.21 1.18 -2.32
C VAL A 148 2.31 1.55 -3.81
N THR A 149 1.19 1.94 -4.44
CA THR A 149 1.19 2.34 -5.85
C THR A 149 1.87 3.66 -6.11
N GLN A 150 1.88 4.58 -5.14
CA GLN A 150 2.63 5.85 -5.25
C GLN A 150 4.14 5.63 -5.14
N GLY A 151 4.57 4.61 -4.41
CA GLY A 151 5.98 4.21 -4.32
C GLY A 151 6.51 3.39 -5.50
N GLY A 152 5.69 3.11 -6.52
CA GLY A 152 6.11 2.32 -7.69
C GLY A 152 6.03 0.80 -7.51
N CYS A 153 5.40 0.33 -6.44
CA CYS A 153 5.01 -1.08 -6.27
C CYS A 153 3.57 -1.31 -6.71
N PHE A 154 3.09 -2.56 -6.64
CA PHE A 154 1.80 -2.97 -7.18
C PHE A 154 0.94 -3.64 -6.11
N ASN A 155 -0.37 -3.60 -6.32
CA ASN A 155 -1.32 -4.21 -5.39
C ASN A 155 -1.56 -5.66 -5.78
N HIS A 156 -1.39 -6.56 -4.83
CA HIS A 156 -2.08 -7.86 -4.80
C HIS A 156 -3.57 -7.62 -4.50
N ARG A 157 -4.35 -8.69 -4.34
CA ARG A 157 -5.77 -8.62 -3.98
C ARG A 157 -6.02 -7.71 -2.78
N ILE A 158 -7.11 -6.96 -2.85
CA ILE A 158 -7.57 -6.02 -1.82
C ILE A 158 -8.04 -6.78 -0.58
N GLY A 159 -8.78 -7.88 -0.75
CA GLY A 159 -9.44 -8.57 0.33
C GLY A 159 -9.60 -10.07 0.09
N LEU A 160 -10.55 -10.67 0.80
CA LEU A 160 -10.94 -12.07 0.56
C LEU A 160 -11.97 -12.20 -0.57
N TYR A 161 -12.45 -11.07 -1.11
CA TYR A 161 -13.62 -11.00 -1.99
C TYR A 161 -13.28 -10.85 -3.48
N ASP A 162 -12.03 -10.51 -3.82
CA ASP A 162 -11.64 -10.09 -5.17
C ASP A 162 -10.72 -11.07 -5.90
N ALA A 163 -10.09 -12.01 -5.20
CA ALA A 163 -9.37 -13.14 -5.80
C ALA A 163 -9.26 -14.32 -4.83
N PHE A 164 -9.25 -15.53 -5.39
CA PHE A 164 -8.94 -16.74 -4.63
C PHE A 164 -7.42 -16.86 -4.42
N LEU A 165 -7.02 -17.21 -3.20
CA LEU A 165 -5.67 -17.64 -2.87
C LEU A 165 -5.80 -18.94 -2.08
N ILE A 166 -5.66 -20.04 -2.81
CA ILE A 166 -5.74 -21.40 -2.29
C ILE A 166 -4.39 -21.72 -1.64
N LYS A 167 -4.44 -22.05 -0.35
CA LYS A 167 -3.28 -22.43 0.47
C LYS A 167 -3.45 -23.85 0.99
N GLU A 168 -2.42 -24.42 1.61
CA GLU A 168 -2.40 -25.78 2.14
C GLU A 168 -3.68 -26.18 2.91
N ASN A 169 -4.15 -25.36 3.85
CA ASN A 169 -5.38 -25.65 4.61
C ASN A 169 -6.63 -25.84 3.72
N HIS A 170 -6.72 -25.11 2.61
CA HIS A 170 -7.84 -25.23 1.65
C HIS A 170 -7.69 -26.49 0.81
N ILE A 171 -6.45 -26.82 0.41
CA ILE A 171 -6.12 -28.04 -0.35
C ILE A 171 -6.47 -29.26 0.49
N MET A 172 -6.07 -29.29 1.77
CA MET A 172 -6.43 -30.36 2.70
C MET A 172 -7.95 -30.51 2.86
N ALA A 173 -8.68 -29.40 2.95
CA ALA A 173 -10.14 -29.43 3.07
C ALA A 173 -10.84 -29.88 1.77
N ALA A 174 -10.29 -29.54 0.60
CA ALA A 174 -10.83 -29.88 -0.70
C ALA A 174 -10.35 -31.24 -1.24
N GLY A 175 -9.31 -31.82 -0.63
CA GLY A 175 -8.71 -33.11 -0.97
C GLY A 175 -7.61 -33.06 -2.05
N SER A 176 -7.55 -32.02 -2.89
CA SER A 176 -6.47 -31.81 -3.89
C SER A 176 -6.46 -30.36 -4.40
N ILE A 177 -5.38 -29.95 -5.07
CA ILE A 177 -5.30 -28.64 -5.72
C ILE A 177 -6.33 -28.56 -6.84
N SER A 178 -6.42 -29.61 -7.67
CA SER A 178 -7.34 -29.67 -8.81
C SER A 178 -8.80 -29.52 -8.36
N ALA A 179 -9.20 -30.21 -7.28
CA ALA A 179 -10.55 -30.08 -6.72
C ALA A 179 -10.82 -28.68 -6.17
N ALA A 180 -9.85 -28.10 -5.43
CA ALA A 180 -9.98 -26.76 -4.89
C ALA A 180 -10.14 -25.70 -5.99
N VAL A 181 -9.35 -25.79 -7.07
CA VAL A 181 -9.43 -24.88 -8.21
C VAL A 181 -10.74 -25.05 -8.97
N ALA A 182 -11.18 -26.29 -9.23
CA ALA A 182 -12.44 -26.54 -9.91
C ALA A 182 -13.64 -25.95 -9.15
N GLU A 183 -13.64 -26.08 -7.82
CA GLU A 183 -14.68 -25.50 -6.98
C GLU A 183 -14.61 -23.97 -6.96
N ALA A 184 -13.42 -23.37 -6.92
CA ALA A 184 -13.26 -21.92 -7.04
C ALA A 184 -13.84 -21.38 -8.35
N ARG A 185 -13.62 -22.07 -9.47
CA ARG A 185 -14.21 -21.71 -10.78
C ARG A 185 -15.73 -21.85 -10.81
N ARG A 186 -16.29 -22.82 -10.07
CA ARG A 186 -17.74 -22.99 -9.94
C ARG A 186 -18.37 -21.85 -9.13
N ILE A 187 -17.70 -21.40 -8.08
CA ILE A 187 -18.17 -20.33 -7.19
C ILE A 187 -18.11 -18.97 -7.88
N ALA A 188 -16.98 -18.63 -8.52
CA ALA A 188 -16.82 -17.36 -9.20
C ALA A 188 -15.81 -17.48 -10.36
N ALA A 189 -16.32 -17.85 -11.53
CA ALA A 189 -15.51 -18.12 -12.74
C ALA A 189 -14.74 -16.89 -13.26
N ASP A 190 -15.19 -15.67 -12.94
CA ASP A 190 -14.57 -14.41 -13.34
C ASP A 190 -13.40 -13.99 -12.43
N LYS A 191 -13.24 -14.64 -11.27
CA LYS A 191 -12.18 -14.29 -10.31
C LYS A 191 -10.88 -15.03 -10.62
N PRO A 192 -9.73 -14.34 -10.49
CA PRO A 192 -8.43 -15.00 -10.56
C PRO A 192 -8.30 -16.09 -9.49
N VAL A 193 -7.71 -17.21 -9.87
CA VAL A 193 -7.37 -18.30 -8.96
C VAL A 193 -5.86 -18.42 -8.84
N GLU A 194 -5.37 -18.06 -7.66
CA GLU A 194 -3.98 -18.26 -7.26
C GLU A 194 -3.85 -19.46 -6.32
N VAL A 195 -2.80 -20.26 -6.51
CA VAL A 195 -2.49 -21.43 -5.68
C VAL A 195 -1.09 -21.28 -5.09
N GLU A 196 -0.97 -21.41 -3.78
CA GLU A 196 0.30 -21.50 -3.05
C GLU A 196 0.79 -22.94 -3.06
N VAL A 197 2.06 -23.14 -3.41
CA VAL A 197 2.72 -24.45 -3.50
C VAL A 197 4.06 -24.43 -2.78
N GLU A 198 4.40 -25.54 -2.15
CA GLU A 198 5.64 -25.74 -1.38
C GLU A 198 6.58 -26.76 -2.05
N THR A 199 6.10 -27.50 -3.06
CA THR A 199 6.86 -28.57 -3.72
C THR A 199 6.67 -28.58 -5.24
N PHE A 200 7.63 -29.17 -5.98
CA PHE A 200 7.51 -29.34 -7.43
C PHE A 200 6.31 -30.21 -7.85
N THR A 201 5.93 -31.19 -7.03
CA THR A 201 4.73 -32.02 -7.29
C THR A 201 3.47 -31.18 -7.25
N GLN A 202 3.33 -30.30 -6.26
CA GLN A 202 2.21 -29.36 -6.17
C GLN A 202 2.24 -28.33 -7.30
N LEU A 203 3.44 -27.86 -7.70
CA LEU A 203 3.62 -26.98 -8.84
C LEU A 203 3.08 -27.61 -10.13
N ASP A 204 3.40 -28.88 -10.40
CA ASP A 204 2.89 -29.60 -11.57
C ASP A 204 1.36 -29.67 -11.61
N GLU A 205 0.73 -29.95 -10.47
CA GLU A 205 -0.72 -29.98 -10.37
C GLU A 205 -1.32 -28.58 -10.58
N ALA A 206 -0.72 -27.55 -9.98
CA ALA A 206 -1.20 -26.16 -10.10
C ALA A 206 -1.05 -25.60 -11.52
N ILE A 207 0.00 -26.00 -12.27
CA ILE A 207 0.20 -25.60 -13.68
C ILE A 207 -0.98 -26.02 -14.57
N ALA A 208 -1.67 -27.11 -14.25
CA ALA A 208 -2.79 -27.57 -15.06
C ALA A 208 -4.08 -26.74 -14.85
N ALA A 209 -4.19 -25.97 -13.75
CA ALA A 209 -5.48 -25.46 -13.28
C ALA A 209 -5.50 -23.97 -12.88
N ALA A 210 -4.40 -23.42 -12.36
CA ALA A 210 -4.35 -22.08 -11.77
C ALA A 210 -4.02 -20.97 -12.78
N ASP A 211 -4.37 -19.72 -12.45
CA ASP A 211 -3.96 -18.53 -13.21
C ASP A 211 -2.57 -18.04 -12.77
N ILE A 212 -2.33 -18.12 -11.47
CA ILE A 212 -1.13 -17.64 -10.77
C ILE A 212 -0.70 -18.73 -9.80
N ILE A 213 0.61 -18.96 -9.69
CA ILE A 213 1.18 -19.90 -8.72
C ILE A 213 2.17 -19.16 -7.84
N MET A 214 1.93 -19.22 -6.54
CA MET A 214 2.81 -18.69 -5.51
C MET A 214 3.76 -19.79 -5.04
N LEU A 215 5.06 -19.58 -5.26
CA LEU A 215 6.15 -20.44 -4.81
C LEU A 215 6.54 -20.03 -3.39
N ASP A 216 6.10 -20.79 -2.37
CA ASP A 216 6.37 -20.45 -0.97
C ASP A 216 7.69 -21.07 -0.51
N ASN A 217 8.61 -20.22 -0.04
CA ASN A 217 9.91 -20.59 0.52
C ASN A 217 10.83 -21.42 -0.41
N PHE A 218 10.65 -21.33 -1.73
CA PHE A 218 11.61 -21.89 -2.70
C PHE A 218 12.94 -21.15 -2.62
N THR A 219 14.07 -21.86 -2.78
CA THR A 219 15.38 -21.21 -2.92
C THR A 219 15.50 -20.54 -4.30
N PRO A 220 16.44 -19.58 -4.51
CA PRO A 220 16.64 -19.00 -5.84
C PRO A 220 16.95 -20.03 -6.93
N ALA A 221 17.70 -21.10 -6.60
CA ALA A 221 18.00 -22.18 -7.54
C ALA A 221 16.75 -22.99 -7.92
N ASP A 222 15.90 -23.30 -6.92
CA ASP A 222 14.63 -23.98 -7.18
C ASP A 222 13.68 -23.09 -7.96
N MET A 223 13.65 -21.77 -7.69
CA MET A 223 12.81 -20.83 -8.46
C MET A 223 13.22 -20.74 -9.92
N ILE A 224 14.52 -20.70 -10.25
CA ILE A 224 14.98 -20.73 -11.65
C ILE A 224 14.45 -22.00 -12.34
N THR A 225 14.54 -23.14 -11.65
CA THR A 225 14.04 -24.43 -12.16
C THR A 225 12.51 -24.41 -12.33
N ALA A 226 11.78 -23.90 -11.34
CA ALA A 226 10.32 -23.76 -11.37
C ALA A 226 9.85 -22.82 -12.49
N VAL A 227 10.55 -21.71 -12.72
CA VAL A 227 10.29 -20.78 -13.81
C VAL A 227 10.47 -21.50 -15.14
N ALA A 228 11.63 -22.10 -15.40
CA ALA A 228 11.90 -22.80 -16.66
C ALA A 228 10.87 -23.91 -16.94
N HIS A 229 10.54 -24.69 -15.91
CA HIS A 229 9.57 -25.78 -15.97
C HIS A 229 8.15 -25.28 -16.28
N THR A 230 7.67 -24.28 -15.54
CA THR A 230 6.35 -23.66 -15.73
C THR A 230 6.22 -23.05 -17.12
N ARG A 231 7.25 -22.34 -17.61
CA ARG A 231 7.21 -21.74 -18.96
C ARG A 231 7.12 -22.79 -20.05
N LYS A 232 7.83 -23.91 -19.91
CA LYS A 232 7.79 -25.03 -20.86
C LYS A 232 6.39 -25.66 -20.93
N LEU A 233 5.73 -25.86 -19.80
CA LEU A 233 4.42 -26.54 -19.75
C LEU A 233 3.23 -25.62 -20.06
N SER A 234 3.31 -24.35 -19.69
CA SER A 234 2.18 -23.40 -19.84
C SER A 234 2.27 -22.51 -21.08
N ALA A 235 3.36 -22.58 -21.85
CA ALA A 235 3.69 -21.62 -22.91
C ALA A 235 3.67 -20.16 -22.41
N GLY A 236 4.09 -19.95 -21.16
CA GLY A 236 4.17 -18.63 -20.54
C GLY A 236 2.84 -18.03 -20.05
N ARG A 237 1.73 -18.77 -20.11
CA ARG A 237 0.40 -18.28 -19.71
C ARG A 237 0.27 -18.08 -18.19
N ILE A 238 0.93 -18.90 -17.38
CA ILE A 238 0.79 -18.88 -15.92
C ILE A 238 1.78 -17.92 -15.31
N LYS A 239 1.34 -17.08 -14.39
CA LYS A 239 2.22 -16.17 -13.66
C LYS A 239 2.79 -16.82 -12.42
N LEU A 240 4.05 -16.51 -12.11
CA LEU A 240 4.73 -17.00 -10.92
C LEU A 240 4.98 -15.86 -9.95
N GLU A 241 4.60 -16.10 -8.70
CA GLU A 241 4.85 -15.21 -7.57
C GLU A 241 5.81 -15.89 -6.59
N ALA A 242 6.86 -15.18 -6.18
CA ALA A 242 7.75 -15.60 -5.11
C ALA A 242 7.24 -15.07 -3.76
N SER A 243 7.13 -15.95 -2.77
CA SER A 243 6.79 -15.62 -1.38
C SER A 243 7.73 -16.35 -0.41
N GLY A 244 7.90 -15.77 0.79
CA GLY A 244 8.59 -16.42 1.91
C GLY A 244 9.98 -15.85 2.20
N GLY A 245 10.18 -15.27 3.39
CA GLY A 245 11.51 -14.85 3.89
C GLY A 245 12.28 -13.79 3.09
N ILE A 246 11.77 -13.32 1.94
CA ILE A 246 12.45 -12.36 1.06
C ILE A 246 12.54 -11.00 1.75
N ASN A 247 13.76 -10.45 1.81
CA ASN A 247 14.07 -9.16 2.41
C ASN A 247 14.96 -8.34 1.47
N ARG A 248 15.28 -7.10 1.84
CA ARG A 248 16.10 -6.20 1.00
C ARG A 248 17.44 -6.78 0.53
N ASP A 249 18.06 -7.65 1.33
CA ASP A 249 19.38 -8.21 1.07
C ASP A 249 19.31 -9.40 0.08
N THR A 250 18.20 -10.15 0.08
CA THR A 250 17.97 -11.30 -0.81
C THR A 250 17.10 -10.98 -2.03
N LEU A 251 16.35 -9.88 -2.00
CA LEU A 251 15.36 -9.50 -3.00
C LEU A 251 15.88 -9.56 -4.43
N ARG A 252 17.08 -9.03 -4.67
CA ARG A 252 17.65 -8.97 -6.02
C ARG A 252 17.86 -10.35 -6.63
N GLN A 253 18.33 -11.31 -5.82
CA GLN A 253 18.57 -12.68 -6.29
C GLN A 253 17.27 -13.33 -6.74
N TYR A 254 16.18 -13.12 -5.98
CA TYR A 254 14.85 -13.61 -6.35
C TYR A 254 14.29 -12.91 -7.60
N ALA A 255 14.49 -11.60 -7.73
CA ALA A 255 14.06 -10.82 -8.90
C ALA A 255 14.72 -11.28 -10.20
N GLU A 256 15.95 -11.81 -10.12
CA GLU A 256 16.71 -12.31 -11.28
C GLU A 256 16.36 -13.75 -11.67
N THR A 257 15.52 -14.46 -10.89
CA THR A 257 15.10 -15.84 -11.20
C THR A 257 14.13 -15.93 -12.39
N GLY A 258 13.49 -14.82 -12.75
CA GLY A 258 12.49 -14.76 -13.84
C GLY A 258 11.04 -14.96 -13.39
N VAL A 259 10.75 -14.92 -12.09
CA VAL A 259 9.38 -14.78 -11.56
C VAL A 259 8.73 -13.48 -12.03
N ASP A 260 7.40 -13.48 -12.16
CA ASP A 260 6.65 -12.28 -12.56
C ASP A 260 6.44 -11.34 -11.36
N TYR A 261 6.24 -11.92 -10.18
CA TYR A 261 5.88 -11.21 -8.96
C TYR A 261 6.74 -11.63 -7.78
N ILE A 262 6.93 -10.71 -6.83
CA ILE A 262 7.44 -10.99 -5.48
C ILE A 262 6.52 -10.29 -4.49
N SER A 263 5.90 -11.01 -3.56
CA SER A 263 5.09 -10.38 -2.52
C SER A 263 5.90 -10.08 -1.26
N ILE A 264 5.77 -8.85 -0.78
CA ILE A 264 6.59 -8.33 0.32
C ILE A 264 5.67 -7.76 1.40
N GLY A 265 5.41 -8.56 2.43
CA GLY A 265 4.58 -8.13 3.55
C GLY A 265 5.14 -6.94 4.34
N ALA A 266 6.46 -6.75 4.31
CA ALA A 266 7.15 -5.63 4.97
C ALA A 266 6.69 -4.26 4.46
N LEU A 267 6.28 -4.17 3.18
CA LEU A 267 5.87 -2.92 2.55
C LEU A 267 4.73 -2.21 3.31
N THR A 268 3.85 -2.98 3.95
CA THR A 268 2.67 -2.45 4.63
C THR A 268 2.62 -2.74 6.13
N LYS A 269 3.31 -3.78 6.63
CA LYS A 269 3.20 -4.17 8.06
C LYS A 269 4.23 -3.48 8.97
N ASP A 270 5.43 -3.18 8.47
CA ASP A 270 6.55 -2.71 9.32
C ASP A 270 6.56 -1.19 9.53
N CYS A 271 5.73 -0.47 8.76
CA CYS A 271 5.41 0.97 8.84
C CYS A 271 6.36 1.84 9.69
N ARG A 272 7.27 2.56 9.03
CA ARG A 272 8.00 3.70 9.60
C ARG A 272 7.45 4.99 9.00
N ALA A 273 6.89 5.85 9.84
CA ALA A 273 6.38 7.15 9.43
C ALA A 273 7.52 8.09 8.98
N VAL A 274 7.26 8.91 7.97
CA VAL A 274 8.14 10.02 7.58
C VAL A 274 8.04 11.14 8.61
N ASP A 275 9.14 11.84 8.91
CA ASP A 275 9.10 13.03 9.78
C ASP A 275 8.62 14.27 9.01
N LEU A 276 7.40 14.75 9.32
CA LEU A 276 6.80 15.95 8.74
C LEU A 276 6.48 16.97 9.84
N SER A 277 6.49 18.26 9.48
CA SER A 277 6.22 19.33 10.43
C SER A 277 5.35 20.40 9.81
N MET A 278 4.30 20.79 10.52
CA MET A 278 3.59 22.04 10.24
C MET A 278 4.27 23.19 10.97
N ARG A 279 4.31 24.37 10.34
CA ARG A 279 4.67 25.64 10.98
C ARG A 279 3.69 26.71 10.57
N MET A 280 3.14 27.43 11.55
CA MET A 280 2.41 28.67 11.30
C MET A 280 3.39 29.71 10.76
N VAL A 281 2.98 30.44 9.73
CA VAL A 281 3.77 31.50 9.11
C VAL A 281 2.94 32.77 9.01
N THR A 282 3.65 33.90 9.02
CA THR A 282 3.02 35.19 8.70
C THR A 282 2.80 35.22 7.18
N PRO A 283 1.63 35.68 6.69
CA PRO A 283 1.45 35.92 5.26
C PRO A 283 2.53 36.88 4.75
N ASP A 284 3.16 36.54 3.62
CA ASP A 284 4.09 37.42 2.90
C ASP A 284 3.39 38.70 2.41
#